data_AF-A0A972ZPM7-F1
#
_entry.id   AF-A0A972ZPM7-F1
#
_cell.length_a   1.000
_cell.length_b   1.000
_cell.length_c   1.000
_cell.angle_alpha   90.00
_cell.angle_beta   90.00
_cell.angle_gamma   90.00
#
_symmetry.space_group_name_H-M   'P 1'
#
loop_
_entity.id
_entity.type
_entity.pdbx_description
1 polymer ?
#
loop_
_entity_poly.entity_id
_entity_poly.type
_entity_poly.pdbx_seq_one_letter_code
_entity_poly.pdbx_strand_id
1 'polypeptide(L)' 'MFIDNFFCTCGVENRKLIDIKVYLNDINDIILRGNCSGCRTIAARYIETGENPESAKAGKRIREMKKKSR' A
#
# COMPACT_ATOMS: atom_id res chain seq x y z
N MET A 1 4.09 -5.37 11.47
CA MET A 1 3.17 -5.80 10.40
C MET A 1 4.01 -6.17 9.20
N PHE A 2 4.00 -7.42 8.77
CA PHE A 2 4.74 -7.90 7.60
C PHE A 2 3.73 -8.28 6.51
N ILE A 3 4.08 -7.97 5.27
CA ILE A 3 3.22 -8.20 4.11
C ILE A 3 4.01 -9.08 3.16
N ASP A 4 3.45 -10.27 2.91
CA ASP A 4 4.12 -11.30 2.12
C ASP A 4 3.58 -11.36 0.67
N ASN A 5 2.36 -10.85 0.46
CA ASN A 5 1.81 -10.64 -0.88
C ASN A 5 2.04 -9.17 -1.30
N PHE A 6 3.11 -8.95 -2.06
CA PHE A 6 3.48 -7.68 -2.68
C PHE A 6 4.25 -7.92 -3.99
N PHE A 7 4.18 -6.96 -4.90
CA PHE A 7 4.87 -7.02 -6.18
C PHE A 7 6.36 -6.68 -6.02
N CYS A 8 7.21 -7.59 -6.47
CA CYS A 8 8.66 -7.45 -6.52
C CYS A 8 9.21 -8.37 -7.62
N THR A 9 10.20 -7.90 -8.36
CA THR A 9 10.78 -8.64 -9.51
C THR A 9 11.88 -9.64 -9.12
N CYS A 10 12.21 -9.77 -7.83
CA CYS A 10 13.26 -10.69 -7.40
C CYS A 10 12.72 -12.10 -7.15
N GLY A 11 13.55 -13.12 -7.33
CA GLY A 11 13.21 -14.53 -7.05
C GLY A 11 13.32 -14.95 -5.57
N VAL A 12 13.64 -14.03 -4.65
CA VAL A 12 13.86 -14.38 -3.24
C VAL A 12 12.56 -14.84 -2.57
N GLU A 13 12.59 -16.04 -1.98
CA GLU A 13 11.52 -16.61 -1.17
C GLU A 13 11.45 -15.97 0.22
N ASN A 14 10.28 -16.04 0.89
CA ASN A 14 10.05 -15.50 2.23
C ASN A 14 10.41 -14.01 2.40
N ARG A 15 10.44 -13.28 1.29
CA ARG A 15 10.66 -11.84 1.27
C ARG A 15 9.50 -11.11 1.94
N LYS A 16 9.81 -9.98 2.56
CA LYS A 16 8.86 -9.12 3.26
C LYS A 16 8.96 -7.71 2.72
N LEU A 17 7.82 -7.02 2.67
CA LEU A 17 7.82 -5.58 2.45
C LEU A 17 8.22 -4.87 3.75
N ILE A 18 9.28 -4.07 3.68
CA ILE A 18 9.84 -3.30 4.80
C ILE A 18 9.83 -1.81 4.51
N ASP A 19 10.01 -0.97 5.54
CA ASP A 19 10.01 0.50 5.44
C ASP A 19 8.73 1.05 4.77
N ILE A 20 7.59 0.46 5.12
CA ILE A 20 6.31 0.68 4.45
C ILE A 20 5.81 2.10 4.70
N LYS A 21 5.46 2.78 3.61
CA LYS A 21 4.69 4.02 3.60
C LYS A 21 3.34 3.77 2.92
N VAL A 22 2.30 4.35 3.49
CA VAL A 22 0.92 4.20 3.04
C VAL A 22 0.52 5.41 2.21
N TYR A 23 0.04 5.14 1.00
CA TYR A 23 -0.46 6.14 0.06
C TYR A 23 -1.89 5.77 -0.36
N LEU A 24 -2.60 6.77 -0.89
CA LEU A 24 -3.90 6.58 -1.53
C LEU A 24 -3.76 7.04 -2.98
N ASN A 25 -4.27 6.27 -3.94
CA ASN A 25 -4.37 6.72 -5.33
C ASN A 25 -5.64 7.58 -5.53
N ASP A 26 -5.86 8.04 -6.76
CA ASP A 26 -6.97 8.93 -7.07
C ASP A 26 -8.36 8.29 -6.95
N ILE A 27 -8.43 6.95 -7.03
CA ILE A 27 -9.64 6.15 -6.82
C ILE A 27 -9.75 5.59 -5.39
N ASN A 28 -8.91 6.08 -4.46
CA ASN A 28 -8.83 5.72 -3.04
C ASN A 28 -8.28 4.33 -2.70
N ASP A 29 -7.66 3.64 -3.64
CA ASP A 29 -6.94 2.40 -3.34
C ASP A 29 -5.75 2.65 -2.44
N ILE A 30 -5.52 1.71 -1.54
CA ILE A 30 -4.41 1.78 -0.61
C ILE A 30 -3.17 1.22 -1.31
N ILE A 31 -2.18 2.07 -1.47
CA ILE A 31 -0.86 1.66 -1.98
C ILE A 31 0.09 1.58 -0.78
N LEU A 32 0.57 0.36 -0.52
CA LEU A 32 1.62 0.11 0.45
C LEU A 32 2.94 0.02 -0.30
N ARG A 33 3.77 1.07 -0.23
CA ARG A 33 5.05 1.14 -0.93
C ARG A 33 6.19 1.10 0.08
N GLY A 34 7.19 0.28 -0.19
CA GLY A 34 8.37 0.12 0.66
C GLY A 34 9.51 -0.52 -0.12
N ASN A 35 10.36 -1.26 0.58
CA ASN A 35 11.45 -2.02 0.00
C ASN A 35 11.24 -3.52 0.20
N CYS A 36 11.73 -4.34 -0.72
CA CYS A 36 11.81 -5.78 -0.53
C CYS A 36 12.95 -6.13 0.43
N SER A 37 12.72 -6.96 1.43
CA SER A 37 13.77 -7.41 2.36
C SER A 37 14.87 -8.24 1.67
N GLY A 38 14.55 -8.91 0.55
CA GLY A 38 15.48 -9.77 -0.18
C GLY A 38 16.46 -9.02 -1.08
N CYS A 39 15.95 -8.15 -1.97
CA CYS A 39 16.78 -7.43 -2.96
C CYS A 39 16.94 -5.93 -2.66
N ARG A 40 16.30 -5.42 -1.60
CA ARG A 40 16.33 -4.01 -1.19
C ARG A 40 15.81 -3.02 -2.23
N THR A 41 15.21 -3.48 -3.33
CA THR A 41 14.59 -2.62 -4.33
C THR A 41 13.19 -2.20 -3.91
N ILE A 42 12.68 -1.15 -4.57
CA ILE A 42 11.31 -0.68 -4.39
C ILE A 42 10.33 -1.81 -4.70
N ALA A 43 9.35 -1.95 -3.82
CA ALA A 43 8.30 -2.95 -3.90
C ALA A 43 6.97 -2.33 -3.42
N ALA A 44 5.86 -2.85 -3.91
CA ALA A 44 4.55 -2.29 -3.58
C ALA A 44 3.45 -3.36 -3.54
N ARG A 45 2.46 -3.14 -2.67
CA ARG A 45 1.18 -3.85 -2.69
C ARG A 45 0.07 -2.84 -2.95
N TYR A 46 -0.80 -3.20 -3.87
CA TYR A 46 -2.02 -2.46 -4.16
C TYR A 46 -3.18 -3.20 -3.50
N ILE A 47 -3.98 -2.48 -2.72
CA ILE A 47 -5.22 -2.99 -2.15
C ILE A 47 -6.32 -2.19 -2.81
N GLU A 48 -6.96 -2.82 -3.79
CA GLU A 48 -8.09 -2.24 -4.53
C GLU A 48 -9.27 -2.08 -3.57
N THR A 49 -9.67 -0.83 -3.36
CA THR A 49 -10.78 -0.46 -2.49
C THR A 49 -12.08 -0.29 -3.26
N GLY A 50 -12.01 -0.26 -4.59
CA GLY A 50 -13.16 -0.10 -5.48
C GLY A 50 -14.16 -1.25 -5.44
N GLU A 51 -13.74 -2.46 -5.03
CA GLU A 51 -14.62 -3.63 -4.94
C GLU A 51 -15.38 -3.72 -3.60
N ASN A 52 -14.98 -2.97 -2.57
CA ASN A 52 -15.62 -2.97 -1.27
C ASN A 52 -16.10 -1.55 -0.87
N PRO A 53 -17.43 -1.32 -0.82
CA PRO A 53 -18.02 -0.01 -0.47
C PRO A 53 -17.56 0.55 0.87
N GLU A 54 -17.21 -0.28 1.85
CA GLU A 54 -16.71 0.16 3.16
C GLU A 54 -15.27 0.66 3.08
N SER A 55 -14.42 -0.01 2.31
CA SER A 55 -13.03 0.39 2.07
C SER A 55 -12.95 1.71 1.29
N ALA A 56 -13.80 1.89 0.28
CA ALA A 56 -13.92 3.15 -0.44
C ALA A 56 -14.34 4.33 0.47
N LYS A 57 -15.29 4.11 1.40
CA LYS A 57 -15.69 5.12 2.39
C LYS A 57 -14.56 5.48 3.36
N ALA A 58 -13.78 4.49 3.80
CA ALA A 58 -12.62 4.71 4.65
C ALA A 58 -11.54 5.53 3.94
N GLY A 59 -11.21 5.18 2.68
CA GLY A 59 -10.26 5.91 1.84
C GLY A 59 -10.66 7.38 1.63
N LYS A 60 -11.95 7.61 1.33
CA LYS A 60 -12.50 8.98 1.20
C LYS A 60 -12.37 9.79 2.48
N ARG A 61 -12.72 9.22 3.65
CA ARG A 61 -12.57 9.89 4.96
C ARG A 61 -11.13 10.28 5.25
N ILE A 62 -10.16 9.40 4.98
CA ILE A 62 -8.74 9.69 5.17
C ILE A 62 -8.28 10.84 4.26
N ARG A 63 -8.73 10.87 3.00
CA ARG A 63 -8.43 11.95 2.04
C ARG A 63 -8.98 13.30 2.49
N GLU A 64 -10.20 13.31 3.04
CA GLU A 64 -10.83 14.51 3.59
C GLU A 64 -10.11 15.02 4.86
N MET A 65 -9.68 14.12 5.76
CA MET A 65 -8.91 14.50 6.94
C MET A 65 -7.55 15.10 6.58
N LYS A 66 -6.84 14.53 5.59
CA LYS A 66 -5.55 15.08 5.12
C LYS A 66 -5.69 16.46 4.48
N LYS A 67 -6.81 16.77 3.82
CA LYS A 67 -7.07 18.11 3.27
C LYS A 67 -7.29 19.18 4.34
N LYS A 68 -7.86 18.83 5.50
CA LYS A 68 -8.11 19.77 6.61
C LYS A 68 -6.87 20.10 7.44
N SER A 69 -5.84 19.25 7.39
CA SER A 69 -4.60 19.42 8.16
C SER A 69 -3.54 20.25 7.42
N ARG A 70 -3.90 20.87 6.28
CA ARG A 70 -3.02 21.66 5.43
C ARG A 70 -3.60 23.07 5.31
#